data_AF-A0A920MBP9-F1
#
_entry.id   AF-A0A920MBP9-F1
#
_cell.length_a   1.000
_cell.length_b   1.000
_cell.length_c   1.000
_cell.angle_alpha   90.00
_cell.angle_beta   90.00
_cell.angle_gamma   90.00
#
_symmetry.space_group_name_H-M   'P 1'
#
loop_
_entity.id
_entity.type
_entity.pdbx_description
1 polymer ?
#
loop_
_entity_poly.entity_id
_entity_poly.type
_entity_poly.pdbx_seq_one_letter_code
_entity_poly.pdbx_strand_id
1 'polypeptide(L)' 'MRSCSNDAYQQAGIDNPQDCIAMAEVHDCFTPTELILMEDLGFSQRGEGWSDVLAGKFALTGELP' A
#
# COMPACT_ATOMS: atom_id res chain seq x y z
N MET A 1 -0.93 -11.56 -4.16
CA MET A 1 -1.06 -10.15 -4.60
C MET A 1 0.29 -9.56 -4.98
N ARG A 2 1.30 -9.73 -4.12
CA ARG A 2 2.67 -9.21 -4.31
C ARG A 2 3.32 -9.43 -5.69
N SER A 3 3.14 -10.59 -6.32
CA SER A 3 3.68 -10.83 -7.67
C SER A 3 3.06 -9.92 -8.74
N CYS A 4 1.73 -9.80 -8.74
CA CYS A 4 0.99 -8.92 -9.64
C CYS A 4 1.38 -7.45 -9.44
N SER A 5 1.55 -7.02 -8.17
CA SER A 5 2.02 -5.67 -7.85
C SER A 5 3.40 -5.39 -8.41
N ASN A 6 4.35 -6.33 -8.24
CA ASN A 6 5.71 -6.19 -8.74
C ASN A 6 5.74 -6.10 -10.27
N ASP A 7 4.97 -6.96 -10.95
CA ASP A 7 4.87 -6.94 -12.42
C ASP A 7 4.29 -5.61 -12.93
N ALA A 8 3.28 -5.06 -12.23
CA ALA A 8 2.69 -3.78 -12.57
C ALA A 8 3.68 -2.62 -12.37
N TYR A 9 4.43 -2.59 -11.26
CA TYR A 9 5.45 -1.58 -11.01
C TYR A 9 6.59 -1.65 -12.02
N GLN A 10 7.03 -2.85 -12.40
CA GLN A 10 8.04 -3.03 -13.43
C GLN A 10 7.57 -2.50 -14.79
N GLN A 11 6.31 -2.76 -15.17
CA GLN A 11 5.74 -2.21 -16.39
C GLN A 11 5.61 -0.69 -16.37
N ALA A 12 5.34 -0.11 -15.19
CA ALA A 12 5.24 1.33 -15.00
C ALA A 12 6.60 2.04 -14.83
N GLY A 13 7.70 1.29 -14.67
CA GLY A 13 9.02 1.85 -14.35
C GLY A 13 9.09 2.48 -12.95
N ILE A 14 8.33 1.93 -12.01
CA ILE A 14 8.26 2.41 -10.62
C ILE A 14 9.16 1.54 -9.74
N ASP A 15 10.20 2.15 -9.18
CA ASP A 15 11.12 1.47 -8.26
C ASP A 15 10.71 1.62 -6.79
N ASN A 16 10.08 2.75 -6.42
CA ASN A 16 9.55 2.98 -5.08
C ASN A 16 8.06 3.39 -5.13
N PRO A 17 7.13 2.46 -4.84
CA PRO A 17 5.70 2.74 -4.89
C PRO A 17 5.26 3.86 -3.94
N GLN A 18 5.90 4.00 -2.78
CA GLN A 18 5.54 5.00 -1.77
C GLN A 18 5.75 6.44 -2.26
N ASP A 19 6.75 6.66 -3.11
CA ASP A 19 7.08 7.99 -3.63
C ASP A 19 6.36 8.29 -4.96
N CYS A 20 5.90 7.24 -5.65
CA CYS A 20 5.37 7.33 -7.01
C CYS A 20 3.84 7.21 -7.09
N ILE A 21 3.19 6.66 -6.07
CA ILE A 21 1.74 6.46 -6.02
C ILE A 21 1.13 7.48 -5.06
N ALA A 22 0.36 8.41 -5.61
CA ALA A 22 -0.32 9.45 -4.83
C ALA A 22 -1.67 9.01 -4.24
N MET A 23 -2.24 7.90 -4.73
CA MET A 23 -3.54 7.38 -4.30
C MET A 23 -3.65 5.90 -4.70
N ALA A 24 -4.23 5.07 -3.83
CA ALA A 24 -4.43 3.64 -4.10
C ALA A 24 -5.84 3.17 -3.69
N GLU A 25 -6.59 2.59 -4.63
CA GLU A 25 -7.84 1.90 -4.34
C GLU A 25 -7.57 0.40 -4.23
N VAL A 26 -7.85 -0.19 -3.07
CA VAL A 26 -7.53 -1.59 -2.76
C VAL A 26 -8.79 -2.37 -2.45
N HIS A 27 -8.77 -3.68 -2.73
CA HIS A 27 -9.93 -4.54 -2.50
C HIS A 27 -10.01 -5.02 -1.03
N ASP A 28 -10.66 -4.23 -0.18
CA ASP A 28 -10.71 -4.35 1.28
C ASP A 28 -11.96 -5.09 1.81
N CYS A 29 -12.28 -6.27 1.27
CA CYS A 29 -13.47 -7.03 1.69
C CYS A 29 -13.59 -7.29 3.20
N PHE A 30 -12.47 -7.26 3.93
CA PHE A 30 -12.43 -7.33 5.39
C PHE A 30 -11.27 -6.47 5.91
N THR A 31 -11.42 -5.88 7.11
CA THR A 31 -10.42 -5.02 7.75
C THR A 31 -9.00 -5.62 7.85
N PRO A 32 -8.80 -6.92 8.13
CA PRO A 32 -7.46 -7.51 8.10
C PRO A 32 -6.83 -7.56 6.71
N THR A 33 -7.67 -7.61 5.66
CA THR A 33 -7.22 -7.69 4.27
C THR A 33 -6.57 -6.38 3.83
N GLU A 34 -7.08 -5.24 4.28
CA GLU A 34 -6.49 -3.92 4.02
C GLU A 34 -5.03 -3.83 4.47
N LEU A 35 -4.72 -4.28 5.68
CA LEU A 35 -3.34 -4.31 6.21
C LEU A 35 -2.40 -5.16 5.35
N ILE A 36 -2.85 -6.37 4.98
CA ILE A 36 -2.06 -7.28 4.14
C ILE A 36 -1.81 -6.67 2.77
N LEU A 37 -2.77 -5.91 2.22
CA LEU A 37 -2.66 -5.24 0.94
C LEU A 37 -1.64 -4.10 0.97
N MET A 38 -1.62 -3.27 2.01
CA MET A 38 -0.62 -2.20 2.14
C MET A 38 0.80 -2.74 2.19
N GLU A 39 1.00 -3.92 2.80
CA GLU A 39 2.29 -4.60 2.83
C GLU A 39 2.65 -5.27 1.50
N ASP A 40 1.69 -5.91 0.85
CA ASP A 40 1.91 -6.60 -0.43
C ASP A 40 2.13 -5.61 -1.60
N LEU A 41 1.55 -4.40 -1.52
CA LEU A 41 1.75 -3.30 -2.47
C LEU A 41 3.01 -2.47 -2.20
N GLY A 42 3.68 -2.70 -1.06
CA GLY A 42 4.91 -2.01 -0.69
C GLY A 42 4.71 -0.62 -0.07
N PHE A 43 3.49 -0.27 0.34
CA PHE A 43 3.21 0.99 1.04
C PHE A 43 3.60 0.93 2.51
N SER A 44 3.57 -0.26 3.11
CA SER A 44 4.01 -0.54 4.48
C SER A 44 5.04 -1.66 4.51
N GLN A 45 5.89 -1.67 5.53
CA GLN A 45 6.78 -2.81 5.76
C GLN A 45 5.97 -4.04 6.23
N ARG A 46 6.49 -5.23 5.95
CA ARG A 46 5.84 -6.50 6.31
C ARG A 46 5.64 -6.59 7.84
N GLY A 47 4.41 -6.77 8.28
CA GLY A 47 4.01 -6.78 9.69
C GLY A 47 3.84 -5.40 10.35
N GLU A 48 4.04 -4.30 9.61
CA GLU A 48 3.95 -2.93 10.14
C GLU A 48 2.75 -2.15 9.63
N GLY A 49 1.89 -2.73 8.78
CA GLY A 49 0.72 -2.02 8.23
C GLY A 49 -0.21 -1.45 9.31
N TRP A 50 -0.33 -2.13 10.45
CA TRP A 50 -1.15 -1.67 11.58
C TRP A 50 -0.61 -0.39 12.22
N SER A 51 0.72 -0.21 12.24
CA SER A 51 1.36 0.97 12.81
C SER A 51 1.15 2.17 11.90
N ASP A 52 1.27 1.98 10.59
CA ASP A 52 1.03 3.01 9.58
C ASP A 52 -0.44 3.50 9.60
N VAL A 53 -1.39 2.58 9.77
CA VAL A 53 -2.82 2.92 9.96
C VAL A 53 -3.02 3.77 11.23
N LEU A 54 -2.44 3.38 12.36
CA LEU A 54 -2.55 4.14 13.61
C LEU A 54 -1.84 5.50 13.56
N ALA A 55 -0.79 5.63 12.75
CA ALA A 55 -0.11 6.89 12.48
C ALA A 55 -0.94 7.82 11.57
N GLY A 56 -2.05 7.33 10.99
CA GLY A 56 -2.91 8.10 10.09
C GLY A 56 -2.36 8.24 8.68
N LYS A 57 -1.40 7.39 8.28
CA LYS A 57 -0.74 7.44 6.97
C LYS A 57 -1.73 7.35 5.79
N PHE A 58 -2.78 6.55 5.96
CA PHE A 58 -3.84 6.31 4.96
C PHE A 58 -5.11 7.14 5.21
N ALA A 59 -5.07 8.11 6.12
CA ALA A 59 -6.19 9.04 6.29
C ALA A 59 -6.30 9.97 5.09
N LEU A 60 -7.46 10.61 4.90
CA LEU A 60 -7.71 11.56 3.80
C LEU A 60 -6.67 12.70 3.70
N THR A 61 -6.07 13.09 4.83
CA THR A 61 -5.02 14.11 4.92
C THR A 61 -3.64 13.52 5.23
N GLY A 62 -3.50 12.21 5.09
CA GLY A 62 -2.27 11.45 5.32
C GLY A 62 -1.33 11.50 4.12
N GLU A 63 -0.29 10.68 4.18
CA GLU A 63 0.75 10.62 3.15
C GLU A 63 0.27 9.90 1.88
N LEU A 64 -0.64 8.92 2.03
CA LEU A 64 -1.16 8.13 0.91
C LEU A 64 -2.67 7.86 1.12
N PRO A 65 -3.55 8.79 0.72
CA PRO A 65 -5.00 8.66 0.85
C PRO A 65 -5.63 7.74 -0.20
#